data_AF-A0A8T8SRX1-F1
#
_entry.id   AF-A0A8T8SRX1-F1
#
_cell.length_a   1.000
_cell.length_b   1.000
_cell.length_c   1.000
_cell.angle_alpha   90.00
_cell.angle_beta   90.00
_cell.angle_gamma   90.00
#
_symmetry.space_group_name_H-M   'P 1'
#
loop_
_entity.id
_entity.type
_entity.pdbx_description
1 polymer ?
#
loop_
_entity_poly.entity_id
_entity_poly.type
_entity_poly.pdbx_seq_one_letter_code
_entity_poly.pdbx_strand_id
1 'polypeptide(L)'
;GLTNKPGGHLAFSPHCVKTVVDLKLLGIKYTRERLTFLQVRNELAKKVAEDVTVPTLELPDGSYVRDSWKIAQWLAENHPQGQKIFGGSEAGKRLAIFVNSYAVLAADIAALSMPHIAPLLDEDSRDYFINKKLTKARFDQMASATPAQRSERIQQVIKNLGPMEMMLCLKPRAQATDAANASGVNWLAGGAEPTHADACLFGFYAFSRADPGACKAIWEADSLPNLGKWVRAMLEWMGPELAGDFVTA
;
A
#
# COMPACT_ATOMS: atom_id res chain seq x y z
N GLY A 1 -0.58 8.16 -10.69
CA GLY A 1 -0.32 7.90 -9.25
C GLY A 1 -0.46 9.18 -8.44
N LEU A 2 -0.41 9.11 -7.10
CA LEU A 2 -0.53 10.30 -6.22
C LEU A 2 0.84 10.78 -5.74
N THR A 3 1.07 12.09 -5.70
CA THR A 3 2.25 12.71 -5.08
C THR A 3 1.90 13.94 -4.25
N ASN A 4 2.90 14.50 -3.57
CA ASN A 4 2.74 15.53 -2.56
C ASN A 4 2.71 16.95 -3.16
N LYS A 5 3.44 17.20 -4.26
CA LYS A 5 3.49 18.49 -4.94
C LYS A 5 3.77 18.31 -6.44
N PRO A 6 3.53 19.33 -7.29
CA PRO A 6 3.86 19.23 -8.71
C PRO A 6 5.34 18.87 -8.92
N GLY A 7 5.61 17.88 -9.77
CA GLY A 7 6.96 17.34 -9.98
C GLY A 7 7.55 16.54 -8.81
N GLY A 8 6.77 16.31 -7.75
CA GLY A 8 7.17 15.48 -6.61
C GLY A 8 7.25 14.00 -6.94
N HIS A 9 8.01 13.26 -6.12
CA HIS A 9 8.15 11.81 -6.23
C HIS A 9 7.54 11.04 -5.06
N LEU A 10 7.28 11.71 -3.92
CA LEU A 10 6.77 11.06 -2.71
C LEU A 10 5.43 10.36 -2.97
N ALA A 11 5.33 9.12 -2.50
CA ALA A 11 4.20 8.22 -2.65
C ALA A 11 3.67 7.80 -1.28
N PHE A 12 2.39 8.12 -1.03
CA PHE A 12 1.73 7.83 0.24
C PHE A 12 0.36 7.17 0.06
N SER A 13 -0.17 7.04 -1.16
CA SER A 13 -1.44 6.31 -1.35
C SER A 13 -1.20 4.80 -1.21
N PRO A 14 -1.78 4.11 -0.20
CA PRO A 14 -1.62 2.68 -0.06
C PRO A 14 -2.15 1.94 -1.29
N HIS A 15 -3.21 2.44 -1.92
CA HIS A 15 -3.78 1.86 -3.14
C HIS A 15 -2.85 1.99 -4.34
N CYS A 16 -2.14 3.11 -4.49
CA CYS A 16 -1.15 3.26 -5.57
C CYS A 16 0.02 2.30 -5.38
N VAL A 17 0.47 2.09 -4.14
CA VAL A 17 1.56 1.15 -3.83
C VAL A 17 1.19 -0.27 -4.25
N LYS A 18 -0.07 -0.71 -4.03
CA LYS A 18 -0.56 -2.03 -4.47
C LYS A 18 -0.29 -2.26 -5.96
N THR A 19 -0.74 -1.33 -6.80
CA THR A 19 -0.53 -1.42 -8.26
C THR A 19 0.95 -1.37 -8.64
N VAL A 20 1.77 -0.58 -7.93
CA VAL A 20 3.23 -0.56 -8.20
C VAL A 20 3.88 -1.93 -7.92
N VAL A 21 3.47 -2.60 -6.82
CA VAL A 21 3.93 -3.96 -6.51
C VAL A 21 3.49 -4.94 -7.60
N ASP A 22 2.22 -4.90 -8.01
CA ASP A 22 1.69 -5.80 -9.05
C ASP A 22 2.41 -5.63 -10.40
N LEU A 23 2.63 -4.38 -10.82
CA LEU A 23 3.35 -4.08 -12.07
C LEU A 23 4.78 -4.59 -12.03
N LYS A 24 5.45 -4.44 -10.88
CA LYS A 24 6.81 -4.97 -10.69
C LYS A 24 6.85 -6.50 -10.71
N LEU A 25 5.90 -7.15 -10.03
CA LEU A 25 5.80 -8.62 -10.02
C LEU A 25 5.67 -9.21 -11.42
N LEU A 26 4.97 -8.49 -12.30
CA LEU A 26 4.79 -8.88 -13.70
C LEU A 26 5.91 -8.38 -14.64
N GLY A 27 6.89 -7.63 -14.13
CA GLY A 27 7.97 -7.05 -14.94
C GLY A 27 7.49 -6.04 -15.99
N ILE A 28 6.33 -5.41 -15.76
CA ILE A 28 5.74 -4.47 -16.71
C ILE A 28 6.50 -3.14 -16.64
N LYS A 29 6.95 -2.66 -17.80
CA LYS A 29 7.49 -1.30 -17.95
C LYS A 29 6.33 -0.32 -18.09
N TYR A 30 6.40 0.79 -17.36
CA TYR A 30 5.37 1.82 -17.38
C TYR A 30 5.98 3.20 -17.15
N THR A 31 5.31 4.23 -17.66
CA THR A 31 5.59 5.61 -17.30
C THR A 31 4.72 6.00 -16.12
N ARG A 32 5.30 6.67 -15.11
CA ARG A 32 4.58 7.03 -13.90
C ARG A 32 4.28 8.52 -13.85
N GLU A 33 3.09 8.87 -14.32
CA GLU A 33 2.51 10.19 -14.08
C GLU A 33 2.15 10.33 -12.60
N ARG A 34 2.74 11.33 -11.93
CA ARG A 34 2.55 11.63 -10.51
C ARG A 34 1.76 12.92 -10.39
N LEU A 35 0.55 12.80 -9.89
CA LEU A 35 -0.41 13.90 -9.80
C LEU A 35 -0.63 14.25 -8.33
N THR A 36 -0.78 15.54 -8.04
CA THR A 36 -1.26 16.00 -6.73
C THR A 36 -2.76 15.72 -6.55
N PHE A 37 -3.31 15.99 -5.36
CA PHE A 37 -4.75 15.83 -5.16
C PHE A 37 -5.58 16.70 -6.10
N LEU A 38 -5.18 17.96 -6.29
CA LEU A 38 -5.90 18.83 -7.21
C LEU A 38 -5.70 18.44 -8.67
N GLN A 39 -4.52 17.99 -9.07
CA GLN A 39 -4.34 17.52 -10.44
C GLN A 39 -5.20 16.27 -10.73
N VAL A 40 -5.40 15.40 -9.74
CA VAL A 40 -6.37 14.29 -9.86
C VAL A 40 -7.79 14.82 -10.04
N ARG A 41 -8.21 15.82 -9.25
CA ARG A 41 -9.58 16.36 -9.30
C ARG A 41 -9.85 17.29 -10.48
N ASN A 42 -8.81 17.83 -11.11
CA ASN A 42 -8.94 18.78 -12.21
C ASN A 42 -8.53 18.15 -13.54
N GLU A 43 -7.30 17.67 -13.66
CA GLU A 43 -6.72 17.20 -14.92
C GLU A 43 -7.17 15.76 -15.22
N LEU A 44 -6.95 14.83 -14.29
CA LEU A 44 -7.32 13.43 -14.49
C LEU A 44 -8.85 13.27 -14.59
N ALA A 45 -9.61 14.02 -13.80
CA ALA A 45 -11.06 13.97 -13.82
C ALA A 45 -11.66 14.34 -15.18
N LYS A 46 -11.08 15.33 -15.87
CA LYS A 46 -11.49 15.71 -17.23
C LYS A 46 -11.16 14.65 -18.28
N LYS A 47 -10.06 13.91 -18.09
CA LYS A 47 -9.61 12.88 -19.03
C LYS A 47 -10.36 11.55 -18.86
N VAL A 48 -10.66 11.18 -17.61
CA VAL A 48 -11.11 9.83 -17.27
C VAL A 48 -12.57 9.79 -16.80
N ALA A 49 -12.89 10.49 -15.71
CA ALA A 49 -14.23 10.60 -15.13
C ALA A 49 -14.22 11.59 -13.95
N GLU A 50 -15.33 12.29 -13.70
CA GLU A 50 -15.45 13.27 -12.60
C GLU A 50 -15.07 12.69 -11.23
N ASP A 51 -15.47 11.45 -10.95
CA ASP A 51 -15.25 10.78 -9.68
C ASP A 51 -13.90 10.05 -9.57
N VAL A 52 -13.02 10.18 -10.57
CA VAL A 52 -11.78 9.40 -10.68
C VAL A 52 -10.92 9.47 -9.41
N THR A 53 -10.32 8.33 -9.10
CA THR A 53 -9.33 8.18 -8.03
C THR A 53 -8.10 7.47 -8.57
N VAL A 54 -7.01 7.54 -7.82
CA VAL A 54 -5.76 6.83 -8.15
C VAL A 54 -5.56 5.66 -7.19
N PRO A 55 -5.08 4.50 -7.67
CA PRO A 55 -4.46 4.28 -8.98
C PRO A 55 -5.47 4.20 -10.14
N THR A 56 -5.02 4.68 -11.29
CA THR A 56 -5.65 4.55 -12.60
C THR A 56 -4.52 4.21 -13.57
N LEU A 57 -4.74 3.20 -14.41
CA LEU A 57 -3.85 2.79 -15.50
C LEU A 57 -4.47 3.21 -16.82
N GLU A 58 -3.67 3.87 -17.66
CA GLU A 58 -3.98 4.06 -19.08
C GLU A 58 -3.38 2.88 -19.85
N LEU A 59 -4.19 2.28 -20.73
CA LEU A 59 -3.80 1.16 -21.57
C LEU A 59 -3.30 1.68 -22.93
N PRO A 60 -2.56 0.86 -23.72
CA PRO A 60 -2.02 1.29 -25.02
C PRO A 60 -3.08 1.71 -26.04
N ASP A 61 -4.32 1.27 -25.88
CA ASP A 61 -5.46 1.65 -26.72
C ASP A 61 -6.16 2.95 -26.27
N GLY A 62 -5.61 3.62 -25.24
CA GLY A 62 -6.15 4.85 -24.66
C GLY A 62 -7.30 4.63 -23.68
N SER A 63 -7.70 3.39 -23.40
CA SER A 63 -8.70 3.08 -22.38
C SER A 63 -8.09 3.10 -20.97
N TYR A 64 -8.95 3.16 -19.95
CA TYR A 64 -8.51 3.28 -18.55
C TYR A 64 -9.05 2.16 -17.66
N VAL A 65 -8.18 1.60 -16.81
CA VAL A 65 -8.56 0.71 -15.70
C VAL A 65 -8.30 1.44 -14.39
N ARG A 66 -9.33 1.57 -13.56
CA ARG A 66 -9.32 2.31 -12.29
C ARG A 66 -9.52 1.35 -11.13
N ASP A 67 -9.19 1.80 -9.91
CA ASP A 67 -9.26 1.04 -8.66
C ASP A 67 -8.19 -0.06 -8.57
N SER A 68 -7.47 -0.12 -7.44
CA SER A 68 -6.32 -1.02 -7.28
C SER A 68 -6.70 -2.50 -7.40
N TRP A 69 -7.90 -2.88 -6.95
CA TRP A 69 -8.35 -4.27 -6.99
C TRP A 69 -8.77 -4.66 -8.41
N LYS A 70 -9.55 -3.80 -9.10
CA LYS A 70 -9.92 -4.01 -10.49
C LYS A 70 -8.71 -4.03 -11.42
N ILE A 71 -7.71 -3.17 -11.16
CA ILE A 71 -6.41 -3.22 -11.85
C ILE A 71 -5.75 -4.58 -11.66
N ALA A 72 -5.65 -5.10 -10.44
CA ALA A 72 -5.05 -6.41 -10.18
C ALA A 72 -5.80 -7.55 -10.88
N GLN A 73 -7.14 -7.52 -10.88
CA GLN A 73 -7.94 -8.49 -11.64
C GLN A 73 -7.67 -8.41 -13.14
N TRP A 74 -7.67 -7.20 -13.69
CA TRP A 74 -7.40 -6.99 -15.11
C TRP A 74 -6.00 -7.49 -15.49
N LEU A 75 -4.97 -7.18 -14.70
CA LEU A 75 -3.61 -7.67 -14.90
C LEU A 75 -3.53 -9.21 -14.84
N ALA A 76 -4.25 -9.83 -13.90
CA ALA A 76 -4.30 -11.28 -13.77
C ALA A 76 -4.93 -11.97 -15.00
N GLU A 77 -5.91 -11.32 -15.61
CA GLU A 77 -6.65 -11.85 -16.77
C GLU A 77 -5.96 -11.55 -18.11
N ASN A 78 -5.23 -10.43 -18.23
CA ASN A 78 -4.74 -9.92 -19.51
C ASN A 78 -3.22 -10.01 -19.70
N HIS A 79 -2.44 -10.35 -18.67
CA HIS A 79 -0.99 -10.49 -18.79
C HIS A 79 -0.55 -11.96 -18.92
N PRO A 80 0.45 -12.32 -19.75
CA PRO A 80 0.94 -13.70 -19.89
C PRO A 80 1.47 -14.34 -18.60
N GLN A 81 1.88 -13.52 -17.63
CA GLN A 81 2.27 -13.97 -16.28
C GLN A 81 1.24 -13.59 -15.21
N GLY A 82 0.01 -13.24 -15.60
CA GLY A 82 -1.04 -12.74 -14.74
C GLY A 82 -1.41 -13.67 -13.58
N GLN A 83 -1.21 -14.99 -13.76
CA GLN A 83 -1.39 -15.97 -12.69
C GLN A 83 -0.56 -15.66 -11.43
N LYS A 84 0.58 -14.96 -11.56
CA LYS A 84 1.42 -14.57 -10.41
C LYS A 84 0.72 -13.63 -9.43
N ILE A 85 -0.16 -12.74 -9.92
CA ILE A 85 -0.85 -11.72 -9.11
C ILE A 85 -1.54 -12.33 -7.88
N PHE A 86 -2.15 -13.50 -8.06
CA PHE A 86 -2.87 -14.21 -7.00
C PHE A 86 -2.21 -15.55 -6.65
N GLY A 87 -0.91 -15.72 -6.92
CA GLY A 87 -0.17 -16.93 -6.56
C GLY A 87 -0.64 -18.20 -7.29
N GLY A 88 -1.19 -18.06 -8.50
CA GLY A 88 -1.57 -19.17 -9.36
C GLY A 88 -2.78 -19.98 -8.90
N SER A 89 -3.54 -19.52 -7.90
CA SER A 89 -4.67 -20.26 -7.36
C SER A 89 -5.84 -19.37 -6.93
N GLU A 90 -7.05 -19.92 -6.99
CA GLU A 90 -8.25 -19.28 -6.43
C GLU A 90 -8.13 -19.05 -4.92
N ALA A 91 -7.41 -19.92 -4.20
CA ALA A 91 -7.12 -19.72 -2.79
C ALA A 91 -6.28 -18.46 -2.56
N GLY A 92 -5.27 -18.19 -3.39
CA GLY A 92 -4.48 -16.97 -3.33
C GLY A 92 -5.29 -15.72 -3.66
N LYS A 93 -6.26 -15.80 -4.59
CA LYS A 93 -7.20 -14.69 -4.87
C LYS A 93 -8.13 -14.42 -3.69
N ARG A 94 -8.65 -15.47 -3.04
CA ARG A 94 -9.45 -15.38 -1.81
C ARG A 94 -8.66 -14.76 -0.65
N LEU A 95 -7.39 -15.12 -0.52
CA LEU A 95 -6.49 -14.50 0.44
C LEU A 95 -6.28 -13.01 0.12
N ALA A 96 -6.01 -12.66 -1.14
CA ALA A 96 -5.80 -11.27 -1.53
C ALA A 96 -7.02 -10.40 -1.25
N ILE A 97 -8.24 -10.86 -1.56
CA ILE A 97 -9.46 -10.09 -1.23
C ILE A 97 -9.70 -10.01 0.28
N PHE A 98 -9.36 -11.08 1.03
CA PHE A 98 -9.42 -11.05 2.50
C PHE A 98 -8.49 -9.97 3.05
N VAL A 99 -7.20 -9.97 2.67
CA VAL A 99 -6.22 -8.96 3.14
C VAL A 99 -6.60 -7.56 2.67
N ASN A 100 -7.09 -7.41 1.43
CA ASN A 100 -7.60 -6.13 0.94
C ASN A 100 -8.78 -5.59 1.76
N SER A 101 -9.66 -6.49 2.21
CA SER A 101 -10.83 -6.18 3.05
C SER A 101 -10.48 -6.11 4.53
N TYR A 102 -9.30 -6.59 4.92
CA TYR A 102 -8.70 -6.48 6.25
C TYR A 102 -8.26 -5.05 6.60
N ALA A 103 -8.92 -4.07 5.97
CA ALA A 103 -8.82 -2.64 6.18
C ALA A 103 -9.33 -2.19 7.57
N VAL A 104 -9.55 -3.11 8.52
CA VAL A 104 -9.70 -2.77 9.95
C VAL A 104 -8.46 -1.99 10.44
N LEU A 105 -7.30 -2.16 9.80
CA LEU A 105 -6.09 -1.35 10.01
C LEU A 105 -6.15 0.05 9.40
N ALA A 106 -6.96 0.26 8.36
CA ALA A 106 -6.89 1.45 7.52
C ALA A 106 -7.28 2.71 8.28
N ALA A 107 -8.32 2.65 9.12
CA ALA A 107 -8.78 3.79 9.89
C ALA A 107 -7.75 4.21 10.96
N ASP A 108 -7.16 3.25 11.66
CA ASP A 108 -6.18 3.52 12.71
C ASP A 108 -4.84 4.01 12.14
N ILE A 109 -4.34 3.35 11.10
CA ILE A 109 -3.12 3.81 10.41
C ILE A 109 -3.37 5.20 9.79
N ALA A 110 -4.54 5.45 9.20
CA ALA A 110 -4.88 6.77 8.67
C ALA A 110 -4.90 7.86 9.74
N ALA A 111 -5.50 7.59 10.91
CA ALA A 111 -5.53 8.55 12.01
C ALA A 111 -4.12 8.89 12.53
N LEU A 112 -3.17 7.95 12.47
CA LEU A 112 -1.76 8.21 12.80
C LEU A 112 -1.04 8.97 11.67
N SER A 113 -1.24 8.57 10.42
CA SER A 113 -0.41 9.00 9.28
C SER A 113 -0.86 10.31 8.63
N MET A 114 -2.18 10.53 8.51
CA MET A 114 -2.73 11.68 7.78
C MET A 114 -2.31 13.06 8.33
N PRO A 115 -2.22 13.28 9.66
CA PRO A 115 -1.69 14.53 10.21
C PRO A 115 -0.27 14.84 9.75
N HIS A 116 0.56 13.82 9.52
CA HIS A 116 1.93 13.99 9.05
C HIS A 116 2.04 14.08 7.52
N ILE A 117 1.04 13.59 6.78
CA ILE A 117 0.99 13.77 5.32
C ILE A 117 0.59 15.18 4.94
N ALA A 118 -0.40 15.77 5.63
CA ALA A 118 -0.88 17.11 5.33
C ALA A 118 0.22 18.18 5.15
N PRO A 119 1.23 18.31 6.05
CA PRO A 119 2.29 19.31 5.89
C PRO A 119 3.23 19.04 4.69
N LEU A 120 3.27 17.81 4.15
CA LEU A 120 4.10 17.46 2.99
C LEU A 120 3.47 17.89 1.66
N LEU A 121 2.17 18.19 1.66
CA LEU A 121 1.40 18.53 0.45
C LEU A 121 1.66 19.98 0.02
N ASP A 122 1.58 20.25 -1.29
CA ASP A 122 1.43 21.62 -1.81
C ASP A 122 0.19 22.31 -1.22
N GLU A 123 0.20 23.64 -1.21
CA GLU A 123 -0.80 24.46 -0.51
C GLU A 123 -2.24 24.11 -0.92
N ASP A 124 -2.52 24.09 -2.22
CA ASP A 124 -3.86 23.82 -2.74
C ASP A 124 -4.32 22.39 -2.46
N SER A 125 -3.42 21.42 -2.66
CA SER A 125 -3.71 20.02 -2.34
C SER A 125 -3.88 19.78 -0.85
N ARG A 126 -3.17 20.53 0.00
CA ARG A 126 -3.32 20.50 1.46
C ARG A 126 -4.68 21.06 1.88
N ASP A 127 -5.10 22.18 1.31
CA ASP A 127 -6.42 22.76 1.56
C ASP A 127 -7.52 21.78 1.16
N TYR A 128 -7.46 21.23 -0.05
CA TYR A 128 -8.40 20.20 -0.50
C TYR A 128 -8.38 18.97 0.41
N PHE A 129 -7.20 18.49 0.80
CA PHE A 129 -7.05 17.32 1.64
C PHE A 129 -7.72 17.51 3.00
N ILE A 130 -7.45 18.63 3.66
CA ILE A 130 -7.99 18.95 4.99
C ILE A 130 -9.48 19.27 4.88
N ASN A 131 -9.87 20.22 4.02
CA ASN A 131 -11.21 20.80 4.04
C ASN A 131 -12.25 20.01 3.25
N LYS A 132 -11.85 19.23 2.24
CA LYS A 132 -12.77 18.46 1.38
C LYS A 132 -12.64 16.95 1.56
N LYS A 133 -11.43 16.41 1.51
CA LYS A 133 -11.23 14.95 1.57
C LYS A 133 -11.43 14.39 2.97
N LEU A 134 -10.88 15.04 4.00
CA LEU A 134 -11.03 14.61 5.40
C LEU A 134 -12.17 15.31 6.11
N THR A 135 -12.43 16.57 5.76
CA THR A 135 -13.11 17.60 6.57
C THR A 135 -12.22 18.15 7.68
N LYS A 136 -12.31 19.47 7.90
CA LYS A 136 -11.51 20.18 8.92
C LYS A 136 -11.69 19.60 10.31
N ALA A 137 -12.93 19.30 10.69
CA ALA A 137 -13.25 18.71 12.00
C ALA A 137 -12.57 17.35 12.22
N ARG A 138 -12.59 16.46 11.21
CA ARG A 138 -11.92 15.16 11.30
C ARG A 138 -10.40 15.31 11.34
N PHE A 139 -9.84 16.22 10.55
CA PHE A 139 -8.41 16.50 10.58
C PHE A 139 -7.97 17.02 11.94
N ASP A 140 -8.67 18.01 12.50
CA ASP A 140 -8.36 18.58 13.81
C ASP A 140 -8.46 17.52 14.92
N GLN A 141 -9.47 16.63 14.86
CA GLN A 141 -9.60 15.51 15.79
C GLN A 141 -8.39 14.56 15.75
N MET A 142 -7.89 14.23 14.55
CA MET A 142 -6.70 13.37 14.40
C MET A 142 -5.42 14.08 14.87
N ALA A 143 -5.26 15.35 14.48
CA ALA A 143 -4.08 16.15 14.78
C ALA A 143 -3.94 16.51 16.28
N SER A 144 -5.06 16.56 17.01
CA SER A 144 -5.09 16.86 18.46
C SER A 144 -5.03 15.62 19.36
N ALA A 145 -4.81 14.43 18.81
CA ALA A 145 -4.73 13.19 19.59
C ALA A 145 -3.61 13.25 20.64
N THR A 146 -3.96 12.99 21.90
CA THR A 146 -3.00 12.96 23.01
C THR A 146 -1.99 11.81 22.86
N PRO A 147 -0.82 11.88 23.52
CA PRO A 147 0.13 10.77 23.51
C PRO A 147 -0.49 9.42 23.94
N ALA A 148 -1.39 9.43 24.94
CA ALA A 148 -2.08 8.23 25.39
C ALA A 148 -3.00 7.63 24.31
N GLN A 149 -3.80 8.47 23.64
CA GLN A 149 -4.68 8.02 22.54
C GLN A 149 -3.87 7.51 21.34
N ARG A 150 -2.73 8.14 21.04
CA ARG A 150 -1.81 7.67 20.00
C ARG A 150 -1.22 6.30 20.34
N SER A 151 -0.77 6.11 21.58
CA SER A 151 -0.26 4.82 22.06
C SER A 151 -1.31 3.72 22.02
N GLU A 152 -2.55 4.00 22.48
CA GLU A 152 -3.67 3.06 22.42
C GLU A 152 -3.95 2.64 20.97
N ARG A 153 -3.96 3.59 20.04
CA ARG A 153 -4.16 3.31 18.62
C ARG A 153 -3.04 2.45 18.03
N ILE A 154 -1.78 2.73 18.37
CA ILE A 154 -0.63 1.89 17.97
C ILE A 154 -0.83 0.44 18.46
N GLN A 155 -1.20 0.25 19.74
CA GLN A 155 -1.46 -1.07 20.30
C GLN A 155 -2.63 -1.79 19.61
N GLN A 156 -3.68 -1.05 19.25
CA GLN A 156 -4.82 -1.60 18.50
C GLN A 156 -4.41 -2.08 17.10
N VAL A 157 -3.54 -1.33 16.41
CA VAL A 157 -2.97 -1.74 15.12
C VAL A 157 -2.12 -3.01 15.27
N ILE A 158 -1.22 -3.05 16.26
CA ILE A 158 -0.38 -4.22 16.56
C ILE A 158 -1.24 -5.47 16.80
N LYS A 159 -2.26 -5.34 17.64
CA LYS A 159 -3.21 -6.44 17.92
C LYS A 159 -3.89 -6.93 16.65
N ASN A 160 -4.35 -6.00 15.81
CA ASN A 160 -5.04 -6.33 14.56
C ASN A 160 -4.09 -6.94 13.52
N LEU A 161 -2.77 -6.74 13.60
CA LEU A 161 -1.79 -7.40 12.73
C LEU A 161 -1.48 -8.85 13.14
N GLY A 162 -1.96 -9.31 14.30
CA GLY A 162 -1.72 -10.66 14.81
C GLY A 162 -2.03 -11.79 13.81
N PRO A 163 -3.16 -11.77 13.07
CA PRO A 163 -3.42 -12.79 12.06
C PRO A 163 -2.41 -12.81 10.92
N MET A 164 -1.89 -11.65 10.50
CA MET A 164 -0.83 -11.59 9.47
C MET A 164 0.48 -12.17 10.00
N GLU A 165 0.83 -11.87 11.25
CA GLU A 165 1.97 -12.51 11.92
C GLU A 165 1.82 -14.04 11.96
N MET A 166 0.64 -14.56 12.29
CA MET A 166 0.39 -16.01 12.30
C MET A 166 0.54 -16.64 10.91
N MET A 167 0.07 -15.97 9.87
CA MET A 167 0.26 -16.42 8.48
C MET A 167 1.74 -16.46 8.10
N LEU A 168 2.51 -15.43 8.46
CA LEU A 168 3.94 -15.32 8.18
C LEU A 168 4.80 -16.26 9.04
N CYS A 169 4.30 -16.72 10.18
CA CYS A 169 4.96 -17.70 11.04
C CYS A 169 5.02 -19.11 10.40
N LEU A 170 4.00 -19.46 9.61
CA LEU A 170 3.92 -20.77 8.96
C LEU A 170 4.91 -20.84 7.79
N LYS A 171 5.90 -21.73 7.90
CA LYS A 171 6.81 -22.03 6.79
C LYS A 171 6.03 -22.69 5.65
N PRO A 172 6.29 -22.34 4.38
CA PRO A 172 5.80 -23.10 3.24
C PRO A 172 6.12 -24.59 3.43
N ARG A 173 5.14 -25.46 3.21
CA ARG A 173 5.38 -26.91 3.21
C ARG A 173 6.46 -27.17 2.16
N ALA A 174 7.54 -27.84 2.53
CA ALA A 174 8.66 -28.15 1.65
C ALA A 174 8.22 -29.04 0.47
N GLN A 175 7.64 -28.44 -0.56
CA GLN A 175 7.30 -29.05 -1.84
C GLN A 175 7.34 -27.99 -2.94
N ALA A 176 8.56 -27.68 -3.40
CA ALA A 176 8.95 -27.39 -4.79
C ALA A 176 10.29 -26.66 -4.77
N THR A 177 11.37 -27.46 -4.76
CA THR A 177 12.78 -27.05 -4.92
C THR A 177 13.34 -26.14 -3.83
N ASP A 178 14.33 -26.67 -3.10
CA ASP A 178 15.10 -26.04 -2.03
C ASP A 178 15.92 -24.79 -2.46
N ALA A 179 15.59 -24.17 -3.60
CA ALA A 179 16.15 -22.91 -4.08
C ALA A 179 15.23 -21.70 -3.82
N ALA A 180 13.92 -21.91 -3.63
CA ALA A 180 12.93 -20.83 -3.62
C ALA A 180 12.85 -20.04 -2.31
N ASN A 181 13.52 -20.49 -1.24
CA ASN A 181 13.44 -19.86 0.08
C ASN A 181 14.81 -19.52 0.69
N ALA A 182 15.79 -19.22 -0.16
CA ALA A 182 17.14 -18.82 0.26
C ALA A 182 17.15 -17.55 1.13
N SER A 183 16.10 -16.72 1.06
CA SER A 183 15.93 -15.50 1.87
C SER A 183 15.43 -15.77 3.30
N GLY A 184 14.87 -16.96 3.58
CA GLY A 184 14.28 -17.29 4.88
C GLY A 184 13.03 -16.47 5.25
N VAL A 185 12.38 -15.86 4.25
CA VAL A 185 11.18 -15.02 4.42
C VAL A 185 9.95 -15.75 3.89
N ASN A 186 8.86 -15.73 4.66
CA ASN A 186 7.57 -16.23 4.20
C ASN A 186 6.73 -15.08 3.63
N TRP A 187 6.19 -15.24 2.43
CA TRP A 187 5.16 -14.35 1.87
C TRP A 187 3.76 -14.81 2.32
N LEU A 188 2.76 -13.92 2.29
CA LEU A 188 1.42 -14.25 2.80
C LEU A 188 0.77 -15.45 2.08
N ALA A 189 1.03 -15.60 0.78
CA ALA A 189 0.54 -16.73 -0.01
C ALA A 189 1.44 -17.98 0.05
N GLY A 190 2.59 -17.91 0.74
CA GLY A 190 3.53 -19.03 0.91
C GLY A 190 4.35 -19.40 -0.34
N GLY A 191 4.30 -18.61 -1.41
CA GLY A 191 5.09 -18.80 -2.63
C GLY A 191 6.54 -18.29 -2.52
N ALA A 192 7.25 -18.24 -3.65
CA ALA A 192 8.62 -17.70 -3.74
C ALA A 192 8.65 -16.17 -3.90
N GLU A 193 7.57 -15.57 -4.39
CA GLU A 193 7.42 -14.14 -4.66
C GLU A 193 6.22 -13.57 -3.88
N PRO A 194 6.20 -12.26 -3.58
CA PRO A 194 5.02 -11.61 -3.04
C PRO A 194 3.87 -11.64 -4.05
N THR A 195 2.64 -11.57 -3.55
CA THR A 195 1.40 -11.53 -4.34
C THR A 195 0.63 -10.23 -4.09
N HIS A 196 -0.54 -10.07 -4.71
CA HIS A 196 -1.43 -8.94 -4.41
C HIS A 196 -1.88 -8.90 -2.93
N ALA A 197 -1.86 -10.04 -2.23
CA ALA A 197 -2.10 -10.06 -0.78
C ALA A 197 -1.02 -9.28 -0.03
N ASP A 198 0.25 -9.53 -0.34
CA ASP A 198 1.39 -8.80 0.21
C ASP A 198 1.33 -7.32 -0.20
N ALA A 199 0.98 -7.03 -1.46
CA ALA A 199 0.78 -5.68 -1.95
C ALA A 199 -0.25 -4.90 -1.11
N CYS A 200 -1.37 -5.57 -0.76
CA CYS A 200 -2.44 -4.98 0.05
C CYS A 200 -1.97 -4.57 1.44
N LEU A 201 -1.22 -5.42 2.13
CA LEU A 201 -0.67 -5.13 3.45
C LEU A 201 0.45 -4.08 3.37
N PHE A 202 1.33 -4.21 2.37
CA PHE A 202 2.52 -3.38 2.22
C PHE A 202 2.18 -1.94 1.86
N GLY A 203 1.07 -1.71 1.15
CA GLY A 203 0.56 -0.36 0.92
C GLY A 203 0.32 0.40 2.24
N PHE A 204 -0.19 -0.26 3.28
CA PHE A 204 -0.40 0.36 4.58
C PHE A 204 0.89 0.57 5.37
N TYR A 205 1.88 -0.31 5.22
CA TYR A 205 3.23 -0.06 5.72
C TYR A 205 3.80 1.23 5.10
N ALA A 206 3.81 1.31 3.76
CA ALA A 206 4.33 2.47 3.03
C ALA A 206 3.61 3.77 3.41
N PHE A 207 2.29 3.72 3.60
CA PHE A 207 1.50 4.87 4.07
C PHE A 207 1.86 5.28 5.51
N SER A 208 2.07 4.31 6.40
CA SER A 208 2.40 4.57 7.81
C SER A 208 3.76 5.22 8.02
N ARG A 209 4.68 5.11 7.06
CA ARG A 209 5.99 5.78 7.12
C ARG A 209 5.90 7.31 7.18
N ALA A 210 4.74 7.90 6.90
CA ALA A 210 4.49 9.30 7.17
C ALA A 210 4.57 9.64 8.67
N ASP A 211 4.41 8.67 9.56
CA ASP A 211 4.73 8.81 10.98
C ASP A 211 5.83 7.79 11.32
N PRO A 212 7.12 8.17 11.25
CA PRO A 212 8.22 7.24 11.47
C PRO A 212 8.18 6.56 12.85
N GLY A 213 7.71 7.27 13.88
CA GLY A 213 7.61 6.76 15.24
C GLY A 213 6.54 5.66 15.35
N ALA A 214 5.32 5.95 14.87
CA ALA A 214 4.26 4.95 14.85
C ALA A 214 4.57 3.79 13.90
N CYS A 215 5.12 4.08 12.72
CA CYS A 215 5.54 3.06 11.75
C CYS A 215 6.51 2.07 12.40
N LYS A 216 7.57 2.57 13.05
CA LYS A 216 8.53 1.71 13.74
C LYS A 216 7.86 0.91 14.84
N ALA A 217 7.07 1.55 15.70
CA ALA A 217 6.40 0.89 16.82
C ALA A 217 5.44 -0.22 16.38
N ILE A 218 4.77 -0.06 15.23
CA ILE A 218 3.81 -1.03 14.69
C ILE A 218 4.52 -2.20 14.00
N TRP A 219 5.39 -1.89 13.03
CA TRP A 219 5.91 -2.88 12.09
C TRP A 219 7.20 -3.55 12.56
N GLU A 220 7.85 -3.00 13.59
CA GLU A 220 9.00 -3.59 14.28
C GLU A 220 8.65 -3.99 15.72
N ALA A 221 7.35 -4.17 16.03
CA ALA A 221 6.92 -4.62 17.35
C ALA A 221 7.52 -5.99 17.69
N ASP A 222 8.07 -6.16 18.89
CA ASP A 222 8.66 -7.42 19.37
C ASP A 222 7.66 -8.59 19.34
N SER A 223 6.36 -8.30 19.46
CA SER A 223 5.29 -9.30 19.36
C SER A 223 4.97 -9.75 17.93
N LEU A 224 5.52 -9.09 16.91
CA LEU A 224 5.28 -9.37 15.47
C LEU A 224 6.61 -9.58 14.70
N PRO A 225 7.47 -10.51 15.14
CA PRO A 225 8.83 -10.65 14.60
C PRO A 225 8.86 -11.09 13.12
N ASN A 226 7.88 -11.88 12.66
CA ASN A 226 7.84 -12.32 11.26
C ASN A 226 7.30 -11.23 10.35
N LEU A 227 6.38 -10.39 10.83
CA LEU A 227 5.95 -9.19 10.14
C LEU A 227 7.12 -8.22 9.90
N GLY A 228 7.95 -7.99 10.91
CA GLY A 228 9.15 -7.15 10.75
C GLY A 228 10.15 -7.71 9.72
N LYS A 229 10.32 -9.05 9.65
CA LYS A 229 11.12 -9.71 8.60
C LYS A 229 10.49 -9.53 7.22
N TRP A 230 9.17 -9.72 7.12
CA TRP A 230 8.41 -9.54 5.89
C TRP A 230 8.50 -8.10 5.36
N VAL A 231 8.44 -7.09 6.24
CA VAL A 231 8.62 -5.68 5.84
C VAL A 231 10.00 -5.45 5.22
N ARG A 232 11.07 -5.93 5.86
CA ARG A 232 12.44 -5.81 5.31
C ARG A 232 12.56 -6.51 3.96
N ALA A 233 11.95 -7.67 3.81
CA ALA A 233 11.95 -8.41 2.56
C ALA A 233 11.15 -7.70 1.45
N MET A 234 10.00 -7.10 1.78
CA MET A 234 9.25 -6.28 0.82
C MET A 234 10.06 -5.08 0.36
N LEU A 235 10.77 -4.39 1.27
CA LEU A 235 11.63 -3.27 0.93
C LEU A 235 12.81 -3.68 0.03
N GLU A 236 13.48 -4.78 0.35
CA GLU A 236 14.54 -5.35 -0.46
C GLU A 236 14.03 -5.77 -1.85
N TRP A 237 12.92 -6.51 -1.89
CA TRP A 237 12.27 -6.93 -3.13
C TRP A 237 11.88 -5.72 -3.97
N MET A 238 11.31 -4.68 -3.37
CA MET A 238 10.95 -3.42 -4.06
C MET A 238 12.16 -2.67 -4.61
N GLY A 239 13.32 -2.79 -3.99
CA GLY A 239 14.55 -2.11 -4.38
C GLY A 239 14.53 -0.60 -4.09
N PRO A 240 15.71 0.05 -4.11
CA PRO A 240 15.87 1.42 -3.62
C PRO A 240 15.11 2.47 -4.45
N GLU A 241 14.94 2.25 -5.76
CA GLU A 241 14.23 3.19 -6.64
C GLU A 241 12.75 3.33 -6.25
N LEU A 242 12.04 2.21 -6.08
CA LEU A 242 10.61 2.23 -5.75
C LEU A 242 10.37 2.43 -4.25
N ALA A 243 11.22 1.85 -3.39
CA ALA A 243 11.08 2.02 -1.95
C ALA A 243 11.48 3.42 -1.46
N GLY A 244 12.36 4.09 -2.21
CA GLY A 244 12.78 5.48 -1.96
C GLY A 244 11.67 6.50 -2.24
N ASP A 245 10.69 6.16 -3.07
CA ASP A 245 9.53 7.02 -3.31
C ASP A 245 8.57 7.07 -2.11
N PHE A 246 8.56 6.07 -1.24
CA PHE A 246 7.56 6.04 -0.16
C PHE A 246 7.80 7.15 0.85
N VAL A 247 6.70 7.77 1.26
CA VAL A 247 6.70 8.89 2.21
C VAL A 247 7.54 8.57 3.44
N THR A 248 8.33 9.54 3.88
CA THR A 248 9.02 9.57 5.17
C THR A 248 8.92 11.01 5.63
N ALA A 249 8.26 11.26 6.75
CA ALA A 249 8.10 12.62 7.29
C ALA A 249 9.28 13.02 8.17
#